data_AF-H3GHT4-F1
#
_entry.id   AF-H3GHT4-F1
#
_cell.length_a   1.000
_cell.length_b   1.000
_cell.length_c   1.000
_cell.angle_alpha   90.00
_cell.angle_beta   90.00
_cell.angle_gamma   90.00
#
_symmetry.space_group_name_H-M   'P 1'
#
loop_
_entity.id
_entity.type
_entity.pdbx_description
1 polymer ?
#
loop_
_entity_poly.entity_id
_entity_poly.type
_entity_poly.pdbx_seq_one_letter_code
_entity_poly.pdbx_strand_id
1 'polypeptide(L)'
;MGSHLSLLISATMLSATLVYYYKMVLLTEMTTEASLFNTLYAEYATPQMMDSLRAVEEFSLESDVTPEQIVCRAHGDALWERKFDYDWQRLLHWYRKLVYFHRMGLLNDRFFQEFPGVSRTREFIGHVEPFALGSCQLYQESNCSEVFDYLRELYDLPKRQAITCPGQEKTTTEGTADAVAKEEL
;
A
#
# COMPACT_ATOMS: atom_id res chain seq x y z
N MET A 1 -40.01 -7.94 50.09
CA MET A 1 -39.71 -8.86 48.95
C MET A 1 -39.79 -8.20 47.57
N GLY A 2 -40.64 -7.18 47.33
CA GLY A 2 -40.77 -6.56 46.00
C GLY A 2 -39.55 -5.77 45.47
N SER A 3 -38.78 -5.11 46.35
CA SER A 3 -37.63 -4.27 45.93
C SER A 3 -36.48 -5.10 45.33
N HIS A 4 -36.15 -6.27 45.90
CA HIS A 4 -35.12 -7.15 45.36
C HIS A 4 -35.50 -7.75 44.01
N LEU A 5 -36.79 -8.06 43.79
CA LEU A 5 -37.28 -8.57 42.51
C LEU A 5 -37.18 -7.50 41.41
N SER A 6 -37.54 -6.25 41.73
CA SER A 6 -37.41 -5.13 40.80
C SER A 6 -35.96 -4.87 40.41
N LEU A 7 -35.03 -4.92 41.37
CA LEU A 7 -33.59 -4.76 41.11
C LEU A 7 -33.04 -5.86 40.20
N LEU A 8 -33.43 -7.12 40.44
CA LEU A 8 -33.03 -8.23 39.59
C LEU A 8 -33.55 -8.09 38.17
N ILE A 9 -34.82 -7.69 37.99
CA ILE A 9 -35.42 -7.47 36.67
C ILE A 9 -34.73 -6.31 35.93
N SER A 10 -34.44 -5.20 36.63
CA SER A 10 -33.73 -4.08 36.01
C SER A 10 -32.28 -4.44 35.63
N ALA A 11 -31.58 -5.20 36.47
CA ALA A 11 -30.21 -5.64 36.20
C ALA A 11 -30.15 -6.64 35.03
N THR A 12 -31.10 -7.57 34.93
CA THR A 12 -31.17 -8.50 33.80
C THR A 12 -31.55 -7.79 32.51
N MET A 13 -32.49 -6.84 32.56
CA MET A 13 -32.83 -6.02 31.40
C MET A 13 -31.64 -5.19 30.93
N LEU A 14 -30.93 -4.50 31.82
CA LEU A 14 -29.73 -3.74 31.47
C LEU A 14 -28.66 -4.65 30.83
N SER A 15 -28.43 -5.83 31.41
CA SER A 15 -27.47 -6.81 30.87
C SER A 15 -27.87 -7.29 29.48
N ALA A 16 -29.16 -7.61 29.27
CA ALA A 16 -29.70 -8.02 27.97
C ALA A 16 -29.57 -6.90 26.94
N THR A 17 -29.84 -5.64 27.32
CA THR A 17 -29.68 -4.47 26.46
C THR A 17 -28.21 -4.25 26.09
N LEU A 18 -27.28 -4.37 27.03
CA LEU A 18 -25.83 -4.27 26.75
C LEU A 18 -25.36 -5.35 25.77
N VAL A 19 -25.77 -6.61 26.00
CA VAL A 19 -25.44 -7.72 25.09
C VAL A 19 -26.04 -7.48 23.70
N TYR A 20 -27.29 -7.01 23.62
CA TYR A 20 -27.95 -6.69 22.36
C TYR A 20 -27.20 -5.60 21.59
N TYR A 21 -26.87 -4.47 22.23
CA TYR A 21 -26.11 -3.40 21.59
C TYR A 21 -24.72 -3.86 21.17
N TYR A 22 -24.02 -4.62 22.00
CA TYR A 22 -22.72 -5.19 21.64
C TYR A 22 -22.82 -6.08 20.38
N LYS A 23 -23.81 -6.96 20.32
CA LYS A 23 -24.04 -7.82 19.14
C LYS A 23 -24.45 -7.02 17.91
N MET A 24 -25.26 -5.98 18.06
CA MET A 24 -25.64 -5.10 16.97
C MET A 24 -24.43 -4.36 16.40
N VAL A 25 -23.58 -3.77 17.25
CA VAL A 25 -22.35 -3.09 16.82
C VAL A 25 -21.44 -4.04 16.06
N LEU A 26 -21.19 -5.23 16.61
CA LEU A 26 -20.36 -6.24 15.95
C LEU A 26 -20.94 -6.65 14.58
N LEU A 27 -22.26 -6.82 14.49
CA LEU A 27 -22.92 -7.19 13.23
C LEU A 27 -22.85 -6.06 12.21
N THR A 28 -22.98 -4.80 12.64
CA THR A 28 -22.81 -3.63 11.78
C THR A 28 -21.38 -3.54 11.24
N GLU A 29 -20.37 -3.69 12.11
CA GLU A 29 -18.95 -3.70 11.69
C GLU A 29 -18.69 -4.77 10.64
N MET A 30 -19.07 -6.03 10.91
CA MET A 30 -18.87 -7.12 9.95
C MET A 30 -19.62 -6.91 8.63
N THR A 31 -20.82 -6.34 8.66
CA THR A 31 -21.60 -6.05 7.45
C THR A 31 -20.95 -4.94 6.62
N THR A 32 -20.49 -3.86 7.27
CA THR A 32 -19.80 -2.77 6.59
C THR A 32 -18.49 -3.22 5.95
N GLU A 33 -17.72 -4.04 6.67
CA GLU A 33 -16.45 -4.60 6.20
C GLU A 33 -16.67 -5.55 5.02
N ALA A 34 -17.66 -6.44 5.10
CA ALA A 34 -18.01 -7.35 4.00
C ALA A 34 -18.48 -6.58 2.75
N SER A 35 -19.27 -5.51 2.93
CA SER A 35 -19.69 -4.65 1.82
C SER A 35 -18.49 -3.95 1.17
N LEU A 36 -17.58 -3.41 1.98
CA LEU A 36 -16.37 -2.74 1.49
C LEU A 36 -15.48 -3.71 0.72
N PHE A 37 -15.25 -4.90 1.28
CA PHE A 37 -14.47 -5.95 0.65
C PHE A 37 -15.08 -6.37 -0.69
N ASN A 38 -16.40 -6.58 -0.76
CA ASN A 38 -17.07 -6.92 -2.01
C ASN A 38 -16.92 -5.82 -3.07
N THR A 39 -16.99 -4.55 -2.67
CA THR A 39 -16.73 -3.43 -3.60
C THR A 39 -15.30 -3.44 -4.12
N LEU A 40 -14.30 -3.62 -3.25
CA LEU A 40 -12.89 -3.67 -3.65
C LEU A 40 -12.61 -4.86 -4.57
N TYR A 41 -13.17 -6.03 -4.25
CA TYR A 41 -13.04 -7.23 -5.05
C TYR A 41 -13.71 -7.08 -6.42
N ALA A 42 -14.94 -6.56 -6.46
CA ALA A 42 -15.66 -6.32 -7.71
C ALA A 42 -14.93 -5.30 -8.60
N GLU A 43 -14.35 -4.26 -8.01
CA GLU A 43 -13.52 -3.27 -8.73
C GLU A 43 -12.27 -3.94 -9.32
N TYR A 44 -11.62 -4.82 -8.56
CA TYR A 44 -10.45 -5.55 -9.06
C TYR A 44 -10.81 -6.53 -10.18
N ALA A 45 -11.99 -7.14 -10.13
CA ALA A 45 -12.48 -8.07 -11.14
C ALA A 45 -13.05 -7.38 -12.40
N THR A 46 -12.98 -6.04 -12.48
CA THR A 46 -13.44 -5.32 -13.68
C THR A 46 -12.56 -5.66 -14.89
N PRO A 47 -13.14 -5.70 -16.12
CA PRO A 47 -12.36 -5.96 -17.32
C PRO A 47 -11.18 -4.99 -17.48
N GLN A 48 -11.39 -3.71 -17.16
CA GLN A 48 -10.34 -2.71 -17.28
C GLN A 48 -9.20 -2.92 -16.29
N MET A 49 -9.47 -3.41 -15.08
CA MET A 49 -8.40 -3.77 -14.14
C MET A 49 -7.61 -4.98 -14.63
N MET A 50 -8.32 -6.01 -15.12
CA MET A 50 -7.69 -7.21 -15.67
C MET A 50 -6.85 -6.90 -16.90
N ASP A 51 -7.29 -5.98 -17.75
CA ASP A 51 -6.53 -5.50 -18.90
C ASP A 51 -5.28 -4.73 -18.45
N SER A 52 -5.38 -3.89 -17.42
CA SER A 52 -4.22 -3.19 -16.86
C SER A 52 -3.21 -4.14 -16.20
N LEU A 53 -3.68 -5.18 -15.49
CA LEU A 53 -2.81 -6.24 -14.95
C LEU A 53 -2.06 -6.94 -16.07
N ARG A 54 -2.77 -7.39 -17.11
CA ARG A 54 -2.16 -8.04 -18.26
C ARG A 54 -1.15 -7.14 -18.96
N ALA A 55 -1.47 -5.86 -19.18
CA ALA A 55 -0.56 -4.93 -19.82
C ALA A 55 0.75 -4.77 -19.04
N VAL A 56 0.67 -4.68 -17.70
CA VAL A 56 1.84 -4.58 -16.82
C VAL A 56 2.67 -5.87 -16.80
N GLU A 57 2.02 -7.03 -16.76
CA GLU A 57 2.68 -8.34 -16.85
C GLU A 57 3.37 -8.54 -18.20
N GLU A 58 2.67 -8.27 -19.31
CA GLU A 58 3.18 -8.37 -20.69
C GLU A 58 4.38 -7.46 -20.90
N PHE A 59 4.30 -6.20 -20.45
CA PHE A 59 5.45 -5.29 -20.49
C PHE A 59 6.64 -5.83 -19.72
N SER A 60 6.43 -6.45 -18.56
CA SER A 60 7.54 -6.99 -17.77
C SER A 60 8.21 -8.22 -18.36
N LEU A 61 7.48 -8.98 -19.18
CA LEU A 61 7.95 -10.22 -19.81
C LEU A 61 8.62 -9.97 -21.15
N GLU A 62 8.08 -9.04 -21.94
CA GLU A 62 8.50 -8.81 -23.33
C GLU A 62 9.46 -7.64 -23.48
N SER A 63 9.57 -6.75 -22.49
CA SER A 63 10.39 -5.56 -22.59
C SER A 63 11.84 -5.82 -22.20
N ASP A 64 12.76 -5.38 -23.05
CA ASP A 64 14.20 -5.27 -22.71
C ASP A 64 14.48 -4.11 -21.74
N VAL A 65 13.45 -3.37 -21.31
CA VAL A 65 13.59 -2.20 -20.44
C VAL A 65 13.84 -2.63 -18.99
N THR A 66 14.99 -2.25 -18.45
CA THR A 66 15.34 -2.56 -17.07
C THR A 66 14.67 -1.61 -16.07
N PRO A 67 14.43 -2.03 -14.81
CA PRO A 67 13.93 -1.13 -13.75
C PRO A 67 14.78 0.14 -13.58
N GLU A 68 16.09 0.05 -13.80
CA GLU A 68 17.01 1.19 -13.79
C GLU A 68 16.67 2.20 -14.90
N GLN A 69 16.40 1.73 -16.13
CA GLN A 69 16.01 2.60 -17.24
C GLN A 69 14.66 3.27 -17.00
N ILE A 70 13.73 2.60 -16.31
CA ILE A 70 12.42 3.17 -15.95
C ILE A 70 12.60 4.31 -14.94
N VAL A 71 13.36 4.09 -13.87
CA VAL A 71 13.53 5.06 -12.78
C VAL A 71 14.41 6.24 -13.20
N CYS A 72 15.45 5.98 -13.99
CA CYS A 72 16.45 6.96 -14.38
C CYS A 72 16.16 7.64 -15.73
N ARG A 73 14.95 7.44 -16.26
CA ARG A 73 14.49 7.98 -17.54
C ARG A 73 14.65 9.50 -17.58
N ALA A 74 15.28 10.01 -18.65
CA ALA A 74 15.35 11.44 -18.92
C ALA A 74 13.99 11.98 -19.39
N HIS A 75 13.72 13.25 -19.09
CA HIS A 75 12.46 13.90 -19.45
C HIS A 75 12.31 13.97 -20.99
N GLY A 76 11.41 13.15 -21.56
CA GLY A 76 11.11 13.13 -22.99
C GLY A 76 11.30 11.79 -23.72
N ASP A 77 11.99 10.81 -23.11
CA ASP A 77 12.24 9.53 -23.78
C ASP A 77 10.98 8.67 -23.85
N ALA A 78 10.42 8.38 -25.03
CA ALA A 78 9.23 7.54 -25.15
C ALA A 78 9.59 6.04 -25.09
N LEU A 79 9.89 5.53 -23.89
CA LEU A 79 10.22 4.10 -23.68
C LEU A 79 9.00 3.18 -23.83
N TRP A 80 7.80 3.69 -23.63
CA TRP A 80 6.54 2.95 -23.76
C TRP A 80 5.40 3.87 -24.20
N GLU A 81 4.28 3.27 -24.61
CA GLU A 81 3.09 4.00 -25.02
C GLU A 81 2.40 4.68 -23.83
N ARG A 82 1.88 5.90 -24.03
CA ARG A 82 1.15 6.64 -22.99
C ARG A 82 -0.07 5.89 -22.44
N LYS A 83 -0.63 4.92 -23.18
CA LYS A 83 -1.70 4.05 -22.70
C LYS A 83 -1.26 3.28 -21.45
N PHE A 84 -0.04 2.75 -21.48
CA PHE A 84 0.55 1.98 -20.38
C PHE A 84 0.66 2.80 -19.10
N ASP A 85 0.85 4.12 -19.21
CA ASP A 85 0.86 5.00 -18.03
C ASP A 85 -0.45 4.94 -17.24
N TYR A 86 -1.58 4.90 -17.94
CA TYR A 86 -2.88 4.76 -17.29
C TYR A 86 -3.09 3.38 -16.68
N ASP A 87 -2.48 2.34 -17.25
CA ASP A 87 -2.62 0.97 -16.78
C ASP A 87 -1.90 0.76 -15.45
N TRP A 88 -0.61 1.10 -15.35
CA TRP A 88 0.12 0.95 -14.08
C TRP A 88 -0.40 1.91 -13.00
N GLN A 89 -0.84 3.12 -13.37
CA GLN A 89 -1.42 4.09 -12.43
C GLN A 89 -2.74 3.60 -11.84
N ARG A 90 -3.56 2.90 -12.65
CA ARG A 90 -4.81 2.30 -12.18
C ARG A 90 -4.54 1.25 -11.11
N LEU A 91 -3.57 0.37 -11.34
CA LEU A 91 -3.14 -0.62 -10.35
C LEU A 91 -2.66 0.07 -9.06
N LEU A 92 -1.78 1.06 -9.20
CA LEU A 92 -1.26 1.81 -8.06
C LEU A 92 -2.37 2.50 -7.26
N HIS A 93 -3.34 3.10 -7.95
CA HIS A 93 -4.45 3.78 -7.31
C HIS A 93 -5.33 2.80 -6.51
N TRP A 94 -5.60 1.63 -7.07
CA TRP A 94 -6.37 0.60 -6.37
C TRP A 94 -5.65 0.09 -5.12
N TYR A 95 -4.34 -0.19 -5.19
CA TYR A 95 -3.56 -0.57 -4.01
C TYR A 95 -3.44 0.56 -2.97
N ARG A 96 -3.31 1.83 -3.41
CA ARG A 96 -3.37 3.01 -2.52
C ARG A 96 -4.68 3.05 -1.74
N LYS A 97 -5.81 2.85 -2.41
CA LYS A 97 -7.14 2.81 -1.80
C LYS A 97 -7.26 1.67 -0.79
N LEU A 98 -6.76 0.48 -1.13
CA LEU A 98 -6.76 -0.68 -0.25
C LEU A 98 -5.93 -0.43 1.02
N VAL A 99 -4.70 0.08 0.90
CA VAL A 99 -3.85 0.48 2.04
C VAL A 99 -4.51 1.58 2.88
N TYR A 100 -5.14 2.55 2.24
CA TYR A 100 -5.86 3.63 2.94
C TYR A 100 -6.97 3.08 3.83
N PHE A 101 -7.81 2.16 3.33
CA PHE A 101 -8.89 1.57 4.14
C PHE A 101 -8.39 0.74 5.31
N HIS A 102 -7.28 0.03 5.13
CA HIS A 102 -6.65 -0.72 6.21
C HIS A 102 -6.12 0.19 7.32
N ARG A 103 -5.40 1.26 6.96
CA ARG A 103 -4.89 2.24 7.93
C ARG A 103 -6.00 2.93 8.72
N MET A 104 -7.17 3.10 8.11
CA MET A 104 -8.35 3.67 8.77
C MET A 104 -9.10 2.66 9.65
N GLY A 105 -8.65 1.40 9.73
CA GLY A 105 -9.30 0.34 10.50
C GLY A 105 -10.62 -0.15 9.89
N LEU A 106 -10.86 0.15 8.60
CA LEU A 106 -12.08 -0.24 7.89
C LEU A 106 -11.97 -1.61 7.22
N LEU A 107 -10.75 -2.13 7.06
CA LEU A 107 -10.48 -3.45 6.53
C LEU A 107 -9.49 -4.16 7.46
N ASN A 108 -9.86 -5.34 7.96
CA ASN A 108 -9.02 -6.14 8.84
C ASN A 108 -7.96 -6.92 8.04
N ASP A 109 -6.82 -7.20 8.69
CA ASP A 109 -5.69 -7.98 8.20
C ASP A 109 -6.11 -9.31 7.54
N ARG A 110 -7.17 -9.97 8.05
CA ARG A 110 -7.69 -11.23 7.50
C ARG A 110 -8.04 -11.11 6.01
N PHE A 111 -8.55 -9.96 5.57
CA PHE A 111 -8.92 -9.75 4.18
C PHE A 111 -7.71 -9.60 3.29
N PHE A 112 -6.63 -9.00 3.79
CA PHE A 112 -5.37 -8.89 3.05
C PHE A 112 -4.72 -10.25 2.82
N GLN A 113 -4.80 -11.16 3.79
CA GLN A 113 -4.30 -12.53 3.63
C GLN A 113 -4.99 -13.27 2.49
N GLU A 114 -6.31 -13.08 2.36
CA GLU A 114 -7.12 -13.69 1.29
C GLU A 114 -6.97 -12.96 -0.06
N PHE A 115 -7.02 -11.63 -0.04
CA PHE A 115 -7.06 -10.82 -1.25
C PHE A 115 -6.56 -9.37 -1.05
N PRO A 116 -5.62 -8.87 -1.88
CA PRO A 116 -5.02 -9.52 -3.05
C PRO A 116 -4.08 -10.69 -2.69
N GLY A 117 -3.60 -10.75 -1.45
CA GLY A 117 -2.69 -11.79 -0.95
C GLY A 117 -1.20 -11.49 -1.24
N VAL A 118 -0.34 -12.27 -0.60
CA VAL A 118 1.13 -12.09 -0.65
C VAL A 118 1.68 -12.18 -2.07
N SER A 119 1.24 -13.18 -2.85
CA SER A 119 1.80 -13.44 -4.20
C SER A 119 1.52 -12.29 -5.17
N ARG A 120 0.25 -11.89 -5.29
CA ARG A 120 -0.16 -10.79 -6.18
C ARG A 120 0.44 -9.47 -5.75
N THR A 121 0.56 -9.24 -4.45
CA THR A 121 1.20 -8.02 -3.93
C THR A 121 2.69 -8.00 -4.28
N ARG A 122 3.39 -9.14 -4.19
CA ARG A 122 4.79 -9.24 -4.59
C ARG A 122 4.98 -8.92 -6.07
N GLU A 123 4.15 -9.47 -6.94
CA GLU A 123 4.17 -9.20 -8.38
C GLU A 123 3.85 -7.73 -8.66
N PHE A 124 2.79 -7.19 -8.06
CA PHE A 124 2.45 -5.77 -8.16
C PHE A 124 3.62 -4.86 -7.77
N ILE A 125 4.28 -5.11 -6.65
CA ILE A 125 5.46 -4.33 -6.23
C ILE A 125 6.56 -4.45 -7.27
N GLY A 126 6.88 -5.67 -7.72
CA GLY A 126 7.95 -5.91 -8.69
C GLY A 126 7.72 -5.20 -10.02
N HIS A 127 6.48 -5.16 -10.50
CA HIS A 127 6.17 -4.58 -11.81
C HIS A 127 5.87 -3.09 -11.75
N VAL A 128 5.18 -2.59 -10.71
CA VAL A 128 4.65 -1.22 -10.70
C VAL A 128 5.56 -0.23 -9.98
N GLU A 129 6.33 -0.68 -8.97
CA GLU A 129 7.17 0.22 -8.18
C GLU A 129 8.19 1.02 -9.01
N PRO A 130 8.91 0.45 -9.99
CA PRO A 130 9.87 1.22 -10.80
C PRO A 130 9.22 2.42 -11.50
N PHE A 131 8.01 2.24 -12.04
CA PHE A 131 7.26 3.30 -12.72
C PHE A 131 6.82 4.39 -11.75
N ALA A 132 6.31 3.99 -10.58
CA ALA A 132 5.91 4.93 -9.56
C ALA A 132 7.09 5.80 -9.12
N LEU A 133 8.26 5.21 -8.85
CA LEU A 133 9.47 5.95 -8.46
C LEU A 133 9.94 6.92 -9.54
N GLY A 134 9.95 6.50 -10.81
CA GLY A 134 10.28 7.39 -11.94
C GLY A 134 9.32 8.57 -12.05
N SER A 135 8.02 8.34 -11.85
CA SER A 135 7.01 9.40 -11.90
C SER A 135 7.15 10.46 -10.80
N CYS A 136 7.83 10.16 -9.71
CA CYS A 136 7.92 11.06 -8.57
C CYS A 136 8.96 12.16 -8.73
N GLN A 137 10.01 11.89 -9.49
CA GLN A 137 10.90 12.96 -9.95
C GLN A 137 10.14 13.94 -10.85
N LEU A 138 9.19 13.45 -11.65
CA LEU A 138 8.38 14.28 -12.53
C LEU A 138 7.38 15.16 -11.77
N TYR A 139 6.67 14.60 -10.79
CA TYR A 139 5.61 15.30 -10.04
C TYR A 139 6.09 15.98 -8.74
N GLN A 140 7.39 15.89 -8.42
CA GLN A 140 7.97 16.41 -7.17
C GLN A 140 7.29 15.85 -5.90
N GLU A 141 6.77 14.63 -5.96
CA GLU A 141 6.19 13.94 -4.81
C GLU A 141 7.31 13.36 -3.94
N SER A 142 7.29 13.63 -2.64
CA SER A 142 8.36 13.18 -1.72
C SER A 142 8.22 11.72 -1.28
N ASN A 143 7.00 11.15 -1.26
CA ASN A 143 6.69 9.88 -0.59
C ASN A 143 6.04 8.84 -1.51
N CYS A 144 6.68 8.52 -2.62
CA CYS A 144 6.11 7.59 -3.58
C CYS A 144 6.31 6.11 -3.28
N SER A 145 7.24 5.81 -2.38
CA SER A 145 7.47 4.43 -1.93
C SER A 145 6.51 4.00 -0.82
N GLU A 146 5.78 4.93 -0.21
CA GLU A 146 5.03 4.69 1.03
C GLU A 146 4.06 3.50 0.94
N VAL A 147 3.34 3.38 -0.16
CA VAL A 147 2.37 2.28 -0.37
C VAL A 147 3.09 0.95 -0.51
N PHE A 148 4.21 0.92 -1.23
CA PHE A 148 5.00 -0.30 -1.42
C PHE A 148 5.69 -0.71 -0.12
N ASP A 149 6.25 0.25 0.63
CA ASP A 149 6.89 0.00 1.92
C ASP A 149 5.87 -0.51 2.94
N TYR A 150 4.67 0.04 2.94
CA TYR A 150 3.57 -0.45 3.77
C TYR A 150 3.18 -1.89 3.43
N LEU A 151 3.03 -2.20 2.15
CA LEU A 151 2.70 -3.56 1.69
C LEU A 151 3.83 -4.56 2.01
N ARG A 152 5.09 -4.11 1.97
CA ARG A 152 6.22 -4.95 2.39
C ARG A 152 6.17 -5.27 3.87
N GLU A 153 5.89 -4.28 4.71
CA GLU A 153 5.74 -4.47 6.15
C GLU A 153 4.57 -5.41 6.46
N LEU A 154 3.43 -5.20 5.79
CA LEU A 154 2.22 -5.99 6.01
C LEU A 154 2.39 -7.48 5.67
N TYR A 155 3.15 -7.79 4.61
CA TYR A 155 3.32 -9.15 4.10
C TYR A 155 4.72 -9.74 4.34
N ASP A 156 5.58 -9.07 5.12
CA ASP A 156 6.98 -9.45 5.35
C ASP A 156 7.76 -9.71 4.04
N LEU A 157 7.62 -8.79 3.08
CA LEU A 157 8.29 -8.90 1.77
C LEU A 157 9.70 -8.30 1.80
N PRO A 158 10.59 -8.73 0.89
CA PRO A 158 11.94 -8.19 0.81
C PRO A 158 11.96 -6.67 0.68
N LYS A 159 12.90 -6.04 1.40
CA LYS A 159 13.12 -4.60 1.31
C LYS A 159 13.51 -4.20 -0.11
N ARG A 160 13.12 -2.99 -0.49
CA ARG A 160 13.44 -2.40 -1.79
C ARG A 160 14.96 -2.44 -2.05
N GLN A 161 15.35 -2.86 -3.24
CA GLN A 161 16.73 -2.74 -3.71
C GLN A 161 16.99 -1.30 -4.13
N ALA A 162 18.10 -0.71 -3.69
CA ALA A 162 18.44 0.66 -4.02
C ALA A 162 18.86 0.76 -5.49
N ILE A 163 17.99 1.34 -6.33
CA ILE A 163 18.30 1.65 -7.73
C ILE A 163 19.15 2.93 -7.75
N THR A 164 20.36 2.85 -8.31
CA THR A 164 21.27 3.99 -8.42
C THR A 164 21.34 4.42 -9.87
N CYS A 165 20.98 5.68 -10.15
CA CYS A 165 21.05 6.20 -11.51
C CYS A 165 22.49 6.59 -11.87
N PRO A 166 23.03 6.11 -13.01
CA PRO A 166 24.36 6.51 -13.45
C PRO A 166 24.39 8.03 -13.66
N GLY A 167 25.23 8.73 -12.89
CA GLY A 167 25.32 10.20 -12.86
C GLY A 167 24.97 10.85 -11.51
N GLN A 168 24.42 10.09 -10.55
CA GLN A 168 24.35 10.50 -9.14
C GLN A 168 25.52 9.89 -8.36
N GLU A 169 26.74 10.33 -8.63
CA GLU A 169 27.81 10.16 -7.64
C GLU A 169 27.40 10.97 -6.41
N LYS A 170 27.13 10.26 -5.31
CA LYS A 170 27.03 10.87 -3.99
C LYS A 170 28.31 11.66 -3.75
N THR A 171 28.22 12.99 -3.72
CA THR A 171 29.10 13.80 -2.90
C THR A 171 28.94 13.32 -1.47
N THR A 172 29.74 12.32 -1.13
CA THR A 172 29.96 11.89 0.24
C THR A 172 30.81 13.00 0.83
N THR A 173 30.19 13.90 1.58
CA THR A 173 30.93 14.84 2.42
C THR A 173 31.68 14.00 3.43
N GLU A 174 32.97 13.78 3.17
CA GLU A 174 33.95 13.33 4.16
C GLU A 174 33.93 14.33 5.32
N GLY A 175 33.20 13.99 6.38
CA GLY A 175 33.35 14.61 7.69
C GLY A 175 34.54 14.00 8.41
N THR A 176 35.75 14.30 7.95
CA THR A 176 36.99 14.04 8.69
C THR A 176 37.61 15.38 9.06
N ALA A 177 37.17 15.97 10.18
CA ALA A 177 37.89 17.04 10.84
C ALA A 177 37.42 17.13 12.30
N ASP A 178 37.89 16.22 13.14
CA ASP A 178 38.13 16.54 14.55
C ASP A 178 39.18 15.57 15.11
N ALA A 179 40.44 15.86 14.76
CA ALA A 179 41.58 15.41 15.53
C ALA A 179 42.76 16.37 15.32
N VAL A 180 43.18 16.96 16.44
CA VAL A 180 44.49 17.57 16.74
C VAL A 180 44.67 19.07 16.44
N ALA A 181 44.54 19.89 17.50
CA ALA A 181 45.61 20.81 17.91
C ALA A 181 45.45 21.19 19.40
N LYS A 182 46.25 20.53 20.25
CA LYS A 182 46.73 21.09 21.52
C LYS A 182 47.97 21.94 21.18
N GLU A 183 47.96 23.21 21.56
CA GLU A 183 49.14 24.06 21.87
C GLU A 183 48.56 25.34 22.52
N GLU A 184 48.63 25.48 23.84
CA GLU A 184 49.63 26.31 24.53
C GLU A 184 49.70 27.75 24.02
N LEU A 185 48.89 28.65 24.61
CA LEU A 185 49.35 29.82 25.39
C LEU A 185 48.21 30.40 26.24
#